data_AF-A0A9Q1KMI8-F1
#
_entry.id   AF-A0A9Q1KMI8-F1
#
_cell.length_a   1.000
_cell.length_b   1.000
_cell.length_c   1.000
_cell.angle_alpha   90.00
_cell.angle_beta   90.00
_cell.angle_gamma   90.00
#
_symmetry.space_group_name_H-M   'P 1'
#
loop_
_entity.id
_entity.type
_entity.pdbx_description
1 polymer ?
#
loop_
_entity_poly.entity_id
_entity_poly.type
_entity_poly.pdbx_seq_one_letter_code
_entity_poly.pdbx_strand_id
1 'polypeptide(L)'
;MDWVKFVGSAVVGLVAMMTSVEINTDPWVVIAVISTLVGYCAKTYLAFQENMASYQNLVTQSMYDKQLDSGRGTLLHLCDDVIQQEVKEVILSYFILMEQGRPITREELDRRCEELLRDDFGEDCNFEIDDAIQKLEKLGIVTRDSSGRYSGVHLERANEIIGPTTEELVMKVKHSNTQTARKA
;
A
#
# COMPACT_ATOMS: atom_id res chain seq x y z
N MET A 1 -21.88 -30.50 -12.08
CA MET A 1 -23.14 -31.27 -12.03
C MET A 1 -23.95 -31.16 -13.34
N ASP A 2 -23.61 -30.21 -14.23
CA ASP A 2 -24.33 -29.99 -15.50
C ASP A 2 -23.99 -30.97 -16.63
N TRP A 3 -22.77 -31.51 -16.66
CA TRP A 3 -22.37 -32.50 -17.65
C TRP A 3 -23.14 -33.84 -17.52
N VAL A 4 -23.52 -34.21 -16.29
CA VAL A 4 -24.33 -35.42 -16.03
C VAL A 4 -25.76 -35.23 -16.57
N LYS A 5 -26.33 -34.03 -16.39
CA LYS A 5 -27.65 -33.68 -16.96
C LYS A 5 -27.61 -33.61 -18.49
N PHE A 6 -26.51 -33.13 -19.06
CA PHE A 6 -26.26 -33.10 -20.51
C PHE A 6 -26.19 -34.49 -21.14
N VAL A 7 -25.38 -35.37 -20.54
CA VAL A 7 -25.27 -36.76 -20.99
C VAL A 7 -26.60 -37.49 -20.79
N GLY A 8 -27.28 -37.26 -19.66
CA GLY A 8 -28.59 -37.84 -19.39
C GLY A 8 -29.66 -37.45 -20.43
N SER A 9 -29.79 -36.16 -20.76
CA SER A 9 -30.77 -35.71 -21.76
C SER A 9 -30.40 -36.13 -23.19
N ALA A 10 -29.11 -36.17 -23.53
CA ALA A 10 -28.65 -36.65 -24.83
C ALA A 10 -28.93 -38.14 -25.02
N VAL A 11 -28.72 -38.97 -24.00
CA VAL A 11 -29.02 -40.41 -24.03
C VAL A 11 -30.53 -40.65 -24.17
N VAL A 12 -31.36 -39.94 -23.39
CA VAL A 12 -32.82 -40.04 -23.51
C VAL A 12 -33.31 -39.60 -24.90
N GLY A 13 -32.75 -38.52 -25.46
CA GLY A 13 -33.04 -38.07 -26.81
C GLY A 13 -32.66 -39.09 -27.89
N LEU A 14 -31.48 -39.69 -27.79
CA LEU A 14 -31.00 -40.73 -28.70
C LEU A 14 -31.86 -42.00 -28.64
N VAL A 15 -32.22 -42.43 -27.43
CA VAL A 15 -33.12 -43.57 -27.22
C VAL A 15 -34.50 -43.30 -27.84
N ALA A 16 -35.06 -42.10 -27.62
CA ALA A 16 -36.33 -41.70 -28.22
C ALA A 16 -36.25 -41.68 -29.77
N MET A 17 -35.15 -41.19 -30.34
CA MET A 17 -34.93 -41.21 -31.79
C MET A 17 -34.85 -42.62 -32.35
N MET A 18 -34.10 -43.53 -31.70
CA MET A 18 -34.01 -44.93 -32.15
C MET A 18 -35.37 -45.64 -32.09
N THR A 19 -36.17 -45.42 -31.04
CA THR A 19 -37.52 -45.99 -30.93
C THR A 19 -38.51 -45.40 -31.94
N SER A 20 -38.25 -44.17 -32.41
CA SER A 20 -39.12 -43.50 -33.40
C SER A 20 -38.90 -44.05 -34.81
N VAL A 21 -37.67 -44.47 -35.15
CA VAL A 21 -37.30 -44.94 -36.51
C VAL A 21 -37.97 -46.27 -36.89
N GLU A 22 -38.38 -47.09 -35.92
CA GLU A 22 -39.02 -48.39 -36.17
C GLU A 22 -40.55 -48.33 -36.35
N ILE A 23 -41.17 -47.18 -36.13
CA ILE A 23 -42.64 -47.02 -36.14
C ILE A 23 -42.98 -45.86 -37.07
N ASN A 24 -43.92 -46.02 -38.03
CA ASN A 24 -44.41 -44.96 -38.92
C ASN A 24 -44.76 -43.67 -38.14
N THR A 25 -43.80 -42.76 -38.00
CA THR A 25 -43.86 -41.70 -37.00
C THR A 25 -44.53 -40.45 -37.58
N ASP A 26 -45.40 -39.83 -36.79
CA ASP A 26 -46.04 -38.56 -37.11
C ASP A 26 -44.95 -37.45 -37.22
N PRO A 27 -44.88 -36.68 -38.32
CA PRO A 27 -43.93 -35.59 -38.52
C PRO A 27 -43.81 -34.61 -37.34
N TRP A 28 -44.89 -34.41 -36.59
CA TRP A 28 -44.90 -33.55 -35.41
C TRP A 28 -43.98 -34.02 -34.28
N VAL A 29 -43.82 -35.34 -34.11
CA VAL A 29 -42.94 -35.92 -33.08
C VAL A 29 -41.47 -35.65 -33.43
N VAL A 30 -41.12 -35.77 -34.71
CA VAL A 30 -39.76 -35.50 -35.20
C VAL A 30 -39.41 -34.02 -35.00
N ILE A 31 -40.33 -33.11 -35.31
CA ILE A 31 -40.16 -31.67 -35.10
C ILE A 31 -39.97 -31.35 -33.61
N ALA A 32 -40.75 -31.98 -32.71
CA ALA A 32 -40.62 -31.78 -31.27
C ALA A 32 -39.25 -32.23 -30.72
N VAL A 33 -38.73 -33.36 -31.21
CA VAL A 33 -37.40 -33.86 -30.81
C VAL A 33 -36.29 -32.94 -31.32
N ILE A 34 -36.36 -32.49 -32.58
CA ILE A 34 -35.38 -31.56 -33.16
C ILE A 34 -35.42 -30.20 -32.44
N SER A 35 -36.61 -29.67 -32.17
CA SER A 35 -36.79 -28.41 -31.44
C SER A 35 -36.17 -28.49 -30.04
N THR A 36 -36.37 -29.61 -29.35
CA THR A 36 -35.78 -29.85 -28.02
C THR A 36 -34.25 -29.89 -28.09
N LEU A 37 -33.68 -30.57 -29.11
CA LEU A 37 -32.23 -30.63 -29.30
C LEU A 37 -31.63 -29.24 -29.59
N VAL A 38 -32.26 -28.47 -30.48
CA VAL A 38 -31.82 -27.11 -30.83
C VAL A 38 -31.91 -26.18 -29.63
N GLY A 39 -33.03 -26.22 -28.89
CA GLY A 39 -33.21 -25.41 -27.69
C GLY A 39 -32.17 -25.75 -26.61
N TYR A 40 -31.81 -27.03 -26.49
CA TYR A 40 -30.78 -27.46 -25.55
C TYR A 40 -29.38 -26.99 -25.96
N CYS A 41 -29.01 -27.11 -27.25
CA CYS A 41 -27.76 -26.57 -27.78
C CYS A 41 -27.67 -25.04 -27.56
N ALA A 42 -28.76 -24.31 -27.83
CA ALA A 42 -28.82 -22.87 -27.60
C ALA A 42 -28.64 -22.52 -26.12
N LYS A 43 -29.32 -23.24 -25.22
CA LYS A 43 -29.17 -23.06 -23.77
C LYS A 43 -27.74 -23.28 -23.30
N THR A 44 -27.09 -24.35 -23.75
CA THR A 44 -25.69 -24.65 -23.39
C THR A 44 -24.73 -23.57 -23.91
N TYR A 45 -24.96 -23.07 -25.13
CA TYR A 45 -24.14 -21.98 -25.69
C TYR A 45 -24.28 -20.67 -24.90
N LEU A 46 -25.51 -20.28 -24.57
CA LEU A 46 -25.77 -19.08 -23.76
C LEU A 46 -25.17 -19.21 -22.36
N ALA A 47 -25.31 -20.37 -21.71
CA ALA A 47 -24.70 -20.61 -20.41
C ALA A 47 -23.15 -20.58 -20.46
N PHE A 48 -22.55 -21.05 -21.56
CA PHE A 48 -21.11 -20.94 -21.76
C PHE A 48 -20.64 -19.49 -21.93
N GLN A 49 -21.39 -18.68 -22.68
CA GLN A 49 -21.12 -17.24 -22.84
C GLN A 49 -21.15 -16.50 -21.49
N GLU A 50 -22.19 -16.74 -20.68
CA GLU A 50 -22.32 -16.13 -19.34
C GLU A 50 -21.16 -16.53 -18.43
N ASN A 51 -20.81 -17.82 -18.41
CA ASN A 51 -19.67 -18.31 -17.63
C ASN A 51 -18.36 -17.69 -18.10
N MET A 52 -18.12 -17.60 -19.40
CA MET A 52 -16.90 -16.98 -19.96
C MET A 52 -16.79 -15.49 -19.57
N ALA A 53 -17.88 -14.74 -19.64
CA ALA A 53 -17.90 -13.34 -19.21
C ALA A 53 -17.59 -13.20 -17.71
N SER A 54 -18.12 -14.11 -16.88
CA SER A 54 -17.80 -14.16 -15.45
C SER A 54 -16.32 -14.47 -15.20
N TYR A 55 -15.74 -15.44 -15.92
CA TYR A 55 -14.30 -15.75 -15.84
C TYR A 55 -13.44 -14.55 -16.24
N GLN A 56 -13.80 -13.86 -17.33
CA GLN A 56 -13.07 -12.65 -17.76
C GLN A 56 -13.13 -11.55 -16.70
N ASN A 57 -14.28 -11.35 -16.06
CA ASN A 57 -14.42 -10.40 -14.95
C ASN A 57 -13.57 -10.79 -13.74
N LEU A 58 -13.58 -12.07 -13.33
CA LEU A 58 -12.77 -12.58 -12.22
C LEU A 58 -11.26 -12.41 -12.48
N VAL A 59 -10.80 -12.71 -13.69
CA VAL A 59 -9.39 -12.53 -14.08
C VAL A 59 -9.02 -11.05 -14.06
N THR A 60 -9.87 -10.18 -14.60
CA THR A 60 -9.64 -8.73 -14.62
C THR A 60 -9.59 -8.15 -13.21
N GLN A 61 -10.53 -8.54 -12.35
CA GLN A 61 -10.57 -8.12 -10.96
C GLN A 61 -9.35 -8.64 -10.18
N SER A 62 -8.95 -9.89 -10.40
CA SER A 62 -7.74 -10.46 -9.80
C SER A 62 -6.46 -9.72 -10.21
N MET A 63 -6.36 -9.27 -11.46
CA MET A 63 -5.24 -8.45 -11.94
C MET A 63 -5.25 -7.06 -11.30
N TYR A 64 -6.43 -6.44 -11.18
CA TYR A 64 -6.61 -5.14 -10.53
C TYR A 64 -6.24 -5.19 -9.04
N ASP A 65 -6.72 -6.20 -8.32
CA ASP A 65 -6.43 -6.39 -6.90
C ASP A 65 -4.93 -6.65 -6.65
N LYS A 66 -4.28 -7.43 -7.53
CA LYS A 66 -2.82 -7.62 -7.46
C LYS A 66 -2.04 -6.33 -7.69
N GLN A 67 -2.47 -5.48 -8.62
CA GLN A 67 -1.85 -4.18 -8.86
C GLN A 67 -2.06 -3.21 -7.69
N LEU A 68 -3.21 -3.26 -7.04
CA LEU A 68 -3.50 -2.47 -5.84
C LEU A 68 -2.65 -2.91 -4.64
N ASP A 69 -2.55 -4.22 -4.41
CA ASP A 69 -1.79 -4.78 -3.29
C ASP A 69 -0.28 -4.52 -3.46
N SER A 70 0.25 -4.69 -4.68
CA SER A 70 1.67 -4.41 -4.96
C SER A 70 1.99 -2.91 -5.06
N GLY A 71 1.12 -2.14 -5.72
CA GLY A 71 1.37 -0.73 -6.03
C GLY A 71 1.24 0.18 -4.81
N ARG A 72 0.17 -0.02 -4.01
CA ARG A 72 -0.04 0.76 -2.79
C ARG A 72 1.00 0.44 -1.72
N GLY A 73 1.37 -0.83 -1.56
CA GLY A 73 2.41 -1.25 -0.62
C GLY A 73 3.77 -0.61 -0.93
N THR A 74 4.16 -0.59 -2.20
CA THR A 74 5.41 0.06 -2.65
C THR A 74 5.40 1.56 -2.39
N LEU A 75 4.28 2.24 -2.68
CA LEU A 75 4.16 3.68 -2.45
C LEU A 75 4.22 4.03 -0.95
N LEU A 76 3.56 3.24 -0.10
CA LEU A 76 3.61 3.43 1.34
C LEU A 76 5.04 3.22 1.87
N HIS A 77 5.74 2.19 1.40
CA HIS A 77 7.13 1.96 1.77
C HIS A 77 8.02 3.14 1.37
N LEU A 78 7.91 3.61 0.12
CA LEU A 78 8.69 4.77 -0.34
C LEU A 78 8.34 6.04 0.43
N CYS A 79 7.07 6.24 0.76
CA CYS A 79 6.63 7.35 1.60
C CYS A 79 7.27 7.28 3.00
N ASP A 80 7.26 6.11 3.63
CA ASP A 80 7.90 5.90 4.93
C ASP A 80 9.42 6.10 4.86
N ASP A 81 10.08 5.61 3.80
CA ASP A 81 11.52 5.79 3.59
C ASP A 81 11.90 7.27 3.45
N VAL A 82 11.16 8.02 2.64
CA VAL A 82 11.38 9.45 2.46
C VAL A 82 11.15 10.19 3.78
N ILE A 83 10.05 9.93 4.49
CA ILE A 83 9.78 10.54 5.80
C ILE A 83 10.92 10.24 6.79
N GLN A 84 11.43 9.01 6.82
CA GLN A 84 12.55 8.67 7.69
C GLN A 84 13.84 9.38 7.30
N GLN A 85 14.12 9.52 6.01
CA GLN A 85 15.30 10.24 5.53
C GLN A 85 15.24 11.71 5.96
N GLU A 86 14.10 12.36 5.73
CA GLU A 86 13.84 13.75 6.12
C GLU A 86 14.08 14.00 7.62
N VAL A 87 13.64 13.06 8.47
CA VAL A 87 13.85 13.14 9.92
C VAL A 87 15.31 12.95 10.30
N LYS A 88 16.02 12.00 9.67
CA LYS A 88 17.45 11.74 9.93
C LYS A 88 18.31 12.96 9.59
N GLU A 89 18.05 13.61 8.46
CA GLU A 89 18.78 14.83 8.04
C GLU A 89 18.63 15.97 9.05
N VAL A 90 17.40 16.19 9.56
CA VAL A 90 17.12 17.20 10.58
C VAL A 90 17.86 16.90 11.89
N ILE A 91 17.83 15.64 12.34
CA ILE A 91 18.52 15.20 13.56
C ILE A 91 20.03 15.38 13.42
N LEU A 92 20.61 14.94 12.30
CA LEU A 92 22.05 15.01 12.07
C LEU A 92 22.54 16.46 12.03
N SER A 93 21.83 17.32 11.30
CA SER A 93 22.17 18.74 11.20
C SER A 93 22.12 19.44 12.55
N TYR A 94 21.09 19.15 13.35
CA TYR A 94 20.97 19.71 14.69
C TYR A 94 22.05 19.17 15.64
N PHE A 95 22.39 17.88 15.53
CA PHE A 95 23.49 17.28 16.28
C PHE A 95 24.82 17.99 16.03
N ILE A 96 25.19 18.21 14.76
CA ILE A 96 26.44 18.93 14.41
C ILE A 96 26.42 20.36 14.97
N LEU A 97 25.29 21.08 14.84
CA LEU A 97 25.16 22.43 15.41
C LEU A 97 25.36 22.45 16.94
N MET A 98 24.84 21.44 17.64
CA MET A 98 25.06 21.30 19.09
C MET A 98 26.51 20.96 19.41
N GLU A 99 27.13 20.05 18.66
CA GLU A 99 28.52 19.62 18.87
C GLU A 99 29.51 20.77 18.64
N GLN A 100 29.26 21.61 17.63
CA GLN A 100 30.11 22.78 17.36
C GLN A 100 30.01 23.85 18.44
N GLY A 101 28.84 24.01 19.07
CA GLY A 101 28.61 25.00 20.15
C GLY A 101 28.86 26.46 19.75
N ARG A 102 28.99 26.75 18.44
CA ARG A 102 29.27 28.09 17.90
C ARG A 102 28.56 28.26 16.54
N PRO A 103 28.29 29.51 16.11
CA PRO A 103 27.76 29.75 14.78
C PRO A 103 28.73 29.26 13.68
N ILE A 104 28.22 28.49 12.72
CA ILE A 104 28.98 27.97 11.57
C ILE A 104 28.30 28.30 10.24
N THR A 105 29.05 28.33 9.14
CA THR A 105 28.47 28.57 7.82
C THR A 105 27.71 27.34 7.33
N ARG A 106 26.85 27.54 6.32
CA ARG A 106 26.12 26.45 5.67
C ARG A 106 27.07 25.36 5.18
N GLU A 107 28.13 25.75 4.48
CA GLU A 107 29.09 24.84 3.83
C GLU A 107 29.89 24.04 4.87
N GLU A 108 30.20 24.65 6.01
CA GLU A 108 30.86 23.95 7.11
C GLU A 108 29.94 22.96 7.80
N LEU A 109 28.65 23.29 7.95
CA LEU A 109 27.65 22.37 8.50
C LEU A 109 27.43 21.17 7.58
N ASP A 110 27.27 21.43 6.28
CA ASP A 110 27.11 20.42 5.23
C ASP A 110 28.26 19.42 5.21
N ARG A 111 29.50 19.93 5.08
CA ARG A 111 30.73 19.14 5.11
C ARG A 111 30.83 18.26 6.35
N ARG A 112 30.43 18.76 7.52
CA ARG A 112 30.47 17.99 8.77
C ARG A 112 29.40 16.91 8.84
N CYS A 113 28.22 17.15 8.29
CA CYS A 113 27.20 16.10 8.16
C CYS A 113 27.72 14.97 7.25
N GLU A 114 28.30 15.31 6.10
CA GLU A 114 28.88 14.33 5.16
C GLU A 114 30.06 13.57 5.77
N GLU A 115 30.95 14.27 6.49
CA GLU A 115 32.06 13.65 7.21
C GLU A 115 31.57 12.67 8.27
N LEU A 116 30.54 13.05 9.05
CA LEU A 116 29.96 12.18 10.06
C LEU A 116 29.31 10.93 9.42
N LEU A 117 28.59 11.10 8.31
CA LEU A 117 27.99 9.98 7.57
C LEU A 117 29.05 9.02 7.03
N ARG A 118 30.13 9.56 6.47
CA ARG A 118 31.22 8.74 5.92
C ARG A 118 32.02 8.03 7.01
N ASP A 119 32.39 8.74 8.07
CA ASP A 119 33.36 8.23 9.04
C ASP A 119 32.70 7.31 10.07
N ASP A 120 31.48 7.62 10.54
CA ASP A 120 30.78 6.82 11.56
C ASP A 120 29.79 5.81 10.97
N PHE A 121 29.18 6.11 9.82
CA PHE A 121 28.18 5.23 9.19
C PHE A 121 28.69 4.53 7.92
N GLY A 122 29.83 4.93 7.37
CA GLY A 122 30.38 4.34 6.15
C GLY A 122 29.63 4.74 4.88
N GLU A 123 28.82 5.79 4.92
CA GLU A 123 27.98 6.25 3.82
C GLU A 123 28.60 7.49 3.16
N ASP A 124 28.92 7.39 1.86
CA ASP A 124 29.44 8.50 1.05
C ASP A 124 28.28 9.09 0.22
N CYS A 125 27.65 10.13 0.75
CA CYS A 125 26.53 10.80 0.09
C CYS A 125 26.63 12.33 0.20
N ASN A 126 25.99 13.01 -0.76
CA ASN A 126 25.83 14.46 -0.74
C ASN A 126 24.66 14.82 0.17
N PHE A 127 24.90 15.61 1.21
CA PHE A 127 23.89 15.93 2.21
C PHE A 127 23.00 17.11 1.78
N GLU A 128 21.69 17.02 1.99
CA GLU A 128 20.74 18.09 1.63
C GLU A 128 20.59 19.11 2.77
N ILE A 129 21.64 19.91 2.98
CA ILE A 129 21.69 20.79 4.16
C ILE A 129 20.63 21.89 4.17
N ASP A 130 20.24 22.42 3.01
CA ASP A 130 19.32 23.56 2.93
C ASP A 130 17.96 23.22 3.53
N ASP A 131 17.45 22.04 3.18
CA ASP A 131 16.13 21.61 3.59
C ASP A 131 16.12 21.24 5.08
N ALA A 132 17.18 20.61 5.57
CA ALA A 132 17.36 20.35 7.00
C ALA A 132 17.41 21.64 7.83
N ILE A 133 18.17 22.65 7.40
CA ILE A 133 18.22 23.97 8.05
C ILE A 133 16.83 24.62 8.04
N GLN A 134 16.14 24.61 6.89
CA GLN A 134 14.83 25.25 6.76
C GLN A 134 13.80 24.62 7.72
N LYS A 135 13.81 23.29 7.87
CA LYS A 135 12.96 22.58 8.84
C LYS A 135 13.30 22.98 10.28
N LEU A 136 14.59 23.06 10.62
CA LEU A 136 15.06 23.46 11.95
C LEU A 136 14.72 24.92 12.30
N GLU A 137 14.84 25.84 11.33
CA GLU A 137 14.41 27.23 11.48
C GLU A 137 12.90 27.34 11.66
N LYS A 138 12.12 26.55 10.90
CA LYS A 138 10.65 26.48 11.02
C LYS A 138 10.22 25.93 12.38
N LEU A 139 10.97 24.99 12.95
CA LEU A 139 10.79 24.50 14.31
C LEU A 139 11.24 25.52 15.36
N GLY A 140 11.93 26.60 14.98
CA GLY A 140 12.39 27.66 15.89
C GLY A 140 13.58 27.27 16.77
N ILE A 141 14.26 26.16 16.45
CA ILE A 141 15.39 25.64 17.26
C ILE A 141 16.76 25.96 16.64
N VAL A 142 16.79 26.49 15.43
CA VAL A 142 17.99 27.02 14.77
C VAL A 142 17.73 28.46 14.35
N THR A 143 18.76 29.30 14.48
CA THR A 143 18.74 30.70 14.07
C THR A 143 19.94 31.02 13.19
N ARG A 144 19.76 32.04 12.35
CA ARG A 144 20.80 32.58 11.48
C ARG A 144 21.25 33.96 11.97
N ASP A 145 22.56 34.15 12.08
CA ASP A 145 23.15 35.43 12.47
C ASP A 145 23.24 36.44 11.30
N SER A 146 23.63 37.67 11.59
CA SER A 146 23.79 38.73 10.58
C SER A 146 24.91 38.47 9.57
N SER A 147 25.82 37.53 9.87
CA SER A 147 26.87 37.07 8.97
C SER A 147 26.44 35.85 8.14
N GLY A 148 25.19 35.40 8.30
CA GLY A 148 24.64 34.26 7.59
C GLY A 148 25.00 32.89 8.17
N ARG A 149 25.59 32.82 9.37
CA ARG A 149 25.94 31.56 10.06
C ARG A 149 24.78 31.03 10.90
N TYR A 150 24.73 29.72 11.08
CA TYR A 150 23.69 29.01 11.79
C TYR A 150 24.15 28.58 13.18
N SER A 151 23.25 28.69 14.15
CA SER A 151 23.43 28.19 15.52
C SER A 151 22.16 27.54 16.04
N GLY A 152 22.30 26.39 16.71
CA GLY A 152 21.19 25.74 17.40
C GLY A 152 21.00 26.27 18.82
N VAL A 153 19.76 26.26 19.32
CA VAL A 153 19.47 26.44 20.75
C VAL A 153 19.93 25.20 21.54
N HIS A 154 20.15 25.34 22.84
CA HIS A 154 20.46 24.19 23.70
C HIS A 154 19.32 23.17 23.72
N LEU A 155 19.66 21.88 23.88
CA LEU A 155 18.74 20.75 23.81
C LEU A 155 17.52 20.89 24.74
N GLU A 156 17.71 21.38 25.96
CA GLU A 156 16.60 21.61 26.91
C GLU A 156 15.59 22.61 26.34
N ARG A 157 16.09 23.71 25.77
CA ARG A 157 15.24 24.72 25.15
C ARG A 157 14.60 24.22 23.86
N ALA A 158 15.29 23.41 23.06
CA ALA A 158 14.71 22.80 21.87
C ALA A 158 13.54 21.88 22.21
N ASN A 159 13.67 21.07 23.27
CA ASN A 159 12.59 20.21 23.75
C ASN A 159 11.38 21.01 24.23
N GLU A 160 11.59 22.16 24.88
CA GLU A 160 10.50 23.06 25.25
C GLU A 160 9.78 23.66 24.03
N ILE A 161 10.53 24.01 22.98
CA ILE A 161 9.99 24.63 21.75
C ILE A 161 9.22 23.61 20.91
N ILE A 162 9.79 22.43 20.69
CA ILE A 162 9.15 21.35 19.92
C ILE A 162 7.94 20.80 20.69
N GLY A 163 8.04 20.74 22.02
CA GLY A 163 7.00 20.22 22.89
C GLY A 163 6.96 18.69 22.92
N PRO A 164 6.07 18.12 23.76
CA PRO A 164 5.96 16.69 23.95
C PRO A 164 5.31 16.03 22.74
N THR A 165 5.75 14.81 22.41
CA THR A 165 5.12 14.03 21.35
C THR A 165 3.75 13.48 21.80
N THR A 166 2.88 13.14 20.84
CA THR A 166 1.60 12.50 21.16
C THR A 166 1.79 11.20 21.94
N GLU A 167 2.83 10.43 21.63
CA GLU A 167 3.16 9.19 22.34
C GLU A 167 3.56 9.45 23.79
N GLU A 168 4.39 10.46 24.06
CA GLU A 168 4.74 10.88 25.42
C GLU A 168 3.51 11.29 26.23
N LEU A 169 2.60 12.06 25.63
CA LEU A 169 1.34 12.44 26.26
C LEU A 169 0.48 11.22 26.61
N VAL A 170 0.34 10.27 25.67
CA VAL A 170 -0.41 9.02 25.88
C VAL A 170 0.24 8.17 26.97
N MET A 171 1.57 8.04 26.99
CA MET A 171 2.29 7.32 28.02
C MET A 171 2.12 7.97 29.39
N LYS A 172 2.18 9.29 29.48
CA LYS A 172 1.96 10.04 30.72
C LYS A 172 0.57 9.80 31.29
N VAL A 173 -0.46 9.78 30.43
CA VAL A 173 -1.85 9.47 30.82
C VAL A 173 -2.03 8.01 31.26
N LYS A 174 -1.41 7.04 30.56
CA LYS A 174 -1.46 5.63 30.97
C LYS A 174 -0.83 5.41 32.35
N HIS A 175 0.32 6.04 32.62
CA HIS A 175 1.00 5.94 33.90
C HIS A 175 0.22 6.62 35.04
N SER A 176 -0.37 7.79 34.81
CA SER A 176 -1.18 8.48 35.82
C SER A 176 -2.46 7.71 36.18
N ASN A 177 -3.14 7.11 35.20
CA ASN A 177 -4.30 6.25 35.45
C ASN A 177 -3.93 4.98 36.24
N THR A 178 -2.78 4.37 35.95
CA THR A 178 -2.31 3.17 36.66
C THR A 178 -1.94 3.47 38.11
N GLN A 179 -1.37 4.65 38.39
CA GLN A 179 -1.08 5.09 39.77
C GLN A 179 -2.33 5.45 40.55
N THR A 180 -3.35 5.98 39.89
CA THR A 180 -4.65 6.30 40.51
C THR A 180 -5.41 5.03 40.87
N ALA A 181 -5.41 4.02 39.99
CA ALA A 181 -6.05 2.72 40.21
C ALA A 181 -5.38 1.88 41.32
N ARG A 182 -4.11 2.12 41.65
CA ARG A 182 -3.41 1.44 42.76
C ARG A 182 -3.59 2.10 44.12
N LYS A 183 -4.17 3.32 44.15
CA LYS A 183 -4.45 4.07 45.39
C LYS A 183 -5.92 4.01 45.81
N ALA A 184 -6.78 3.40 45.00
CA ALA A 184 -8.17 3.07 45.32
C ALA A 184 -8.27 1.62 45.79
#